data_AF-A0A958W709-F1
#
_entry.id   AF-A0A958W709-F1
#
_cell.length_a   1.000
_cell.length_b   1.000
_cell.length_c   1.000
_cell.angle_alpha   90.00
_cell.angle_beta   90.00
_cell.angle_gamma   90.00
#
_symmetry.space_group_name_H-M   'P 1'
#
loop_
_entity.id
_entity.type
_entity.pdbx_description
1 polymer ?
#
loop_
_entity_poly.entity_id
_entity_poly.type
_entity_poly.pdbx_seq_one_letter_code
_entity_poly.pdbx_strand_id
1 'polypeptide(L)'
;MSHYSRRSFIKASGALLAGVALTNTLPSLGRDNTHLSKELLGHGGFKYRVHKEWGNLDPSVTPVNNCHEMVIDRKGRLIMITD
;
A
#
# COMPACT_ATOMS: atom_id res chain seq x y z
N MET A 1 -42.01 -33.57 3.77
CA MET A 1 -40.72 -33.49 3.05
C MET A 1 -40.78 -32.34 2.06
N SER A 2 -39.96 -31.29 2.21
CA SER A 2 -39.90 -30.22 1.21
C SER A 2 -39.20 -30.73 -0.05
N HIS A 3 -39.91 -30.80 -1.18
CA HIS A 3 -39.31 -31.13 -2.46
C HIS A 3 -38.44 -29.97 -2.96
N TYR A 4 -37.13 -30.15 -2.91
CA TYR A 4 -36.20 -29.21 -3.54
C TYR A 4 -36.28 -29.37 -5.07
N SER A 5 -36.77 -28.32 -5.75
CA SER A 5 -36.85 -28.28 -7.20
C SER A 5 -35.46 -28.10 -7.81
N ARG A 6 -35.15 -28.86 -8.89
CA ARG A 6 -33.87 -28.76 -9.64
C ARG A 6 -33.54 -27.33 -10.05
N ARG A 7 -34.57 -26.52 -10.34
CA ARG A 7 -34.41 -25.10 -10.69
C ARG A 7 -33.87 -24.26 -9.53
N SER A 8 -34.26 -24.59 -8.30
CA SER A 8 -33.76 -23.92 -7.09
C SER A 8 -32.28 -24.24 -6.84
N PHE A 9 -31.87 -25.48 -7.10
CA PHE A 9 -30.47 -25.89 -7.03
C PHE A 9 -29.60 -25.17 -8.08
N ILE A 10 -30.03 -25.15 -9.35
CA ILE A 10 -29.29 -24.46 -10.42
C ILE A 10 -29.15 -22.96 -10.12
N LYS A 11 -30.20 -22.31 -9.61
CA LYS A 11 -30.14 -20.89 -9.19
C LYS A 11 -29.16 -20.67 -8.03
N ALA A 12 -29.19 -21.54 -7.02
CA ALA A 12 -28.29 -21.44 -5.87
C ALA A 12 -26.83 -21.69 -6.25
N SER A 13 -26.56 -22.75 -7.03
CA SER A 13 -25.21 -23.08 -7.49
C SER A 13 -24.66 -22.05 -8.47
N GLY A 14 -25.50 -21.53 -9.38
CA GLY A 14 -25.11 -20.46 -10.30
C GLY A 14 -24.73 -19.15 -9.60
N ALA A 15 -25.47 -18.78 -8.55
CA ALA A 15 -25.16 -17.59 -7.74
C ALA A 15 -23.84 -17.74 -6.97
N LEU A 16 -23.55 -18.92 -6.42
CA LEU A 16 -22.30 -19.21 -5.70
C LEU A 16 -21.08 -19.16 -6.63
N LEU A 17 -21.17 -19.75 -7.83
CA LEU A 17 -20.08 -19.74 -8.80
C LEU A 17 -19.79 -18.33 -9.34
N ALA A 18 -20.83 -17.52 -9.57
CA ALA A 18 -20.67 -16.13 -9.94
C ALA A 18 -20.02 -15.29 -8.83
N GLY A 19 -20.32 -15.59 -7.55
CA GLY A 19 -19.70 -14.92 -6.41
C GLY A 19 -18.21 -15.23 -6.25
N VAL A 20 -17.78 -16.46 -6.52
CA VAL A 20 -16.36 -16.87 -6.41
C VAL A 20 -15.51 -16.40 -7.60
N ALA A 21 -16.08 -16.32 -8.80
CA ALA A 21 -15.36 -15.79 -9.97
C ALA A 21 -14.96 -14.31 -9.84
N LEU A 22 -15.64 -13.56 -8.97
CA LEU A 22 -15.36 -12.14 -8.70
C LEU A 22 -14.26 -11.92 -7.65
N THR A 23 -13.88 -12.91 -6.84
CA THR A 23 -12.90 -12.68 -5.77
C THR A 23 -11.45 -12.71 -6.25
N ASN A 24 -11.16 -13.42 -7.35
CA ASN A 24 -9.80 -13.58 -7.87
C ASN A 24 -9.39 -12.48 -8.88
N THR A 25 -10.33 -11.66 -9.35
CA THR A 25 -10.08 -10.56 -10.29
C THR A 25 -10.12 -9.18 -9.64
N LEU A 26 -10.52 -9.11 -8.37
CA LEU A 26 -10.33 -7.90 -7.59
C LEU A 26 -8.84 -7.81 -7.24
N PRO A 27 -8.09 -6.82 -7.75
CA PRO A 27 -6.78 -6.54 -7.19
C PRO A 27 -6.99 -6.38 -5.68
N SER A 28 -6.10 -6.98 -4.87
CA SER A 28 -6.21 -6.88 -3.43
C SER A 28 -6.52 -5.43 -3.09
N LEU A 29 -7.69 -5.17 -2.52
CA LEU A 29 -8.01 -3.88 -1.90
C LEU A 29 -7.19 -3.81 -0.61
N GLY A 30 -5.87 -3.98 -0.74
CA GLY A 30 -4.90 -3.67 0.27
C GLY A 30 -5.12 -2.21 0.56
N ARG A 31 -5.54 -1.94 1.80
CA ARG A 31 -5.66 -0.58 2.29
C ARG A 31 -4.25 -0.01 2.21
N ASP A 32 -4.04 0.83 1.21
CA ASP A 32 -2.78 1.54 1.05
C ASP A 32 -2.70 2.51 2.22
N ASN A 33 -1.95 2.14 3.25
CA ASN A 33 -1.72 2.95 4.44
C ASN A 33 -0.63 3.99 4.18
N THR A 34 -0.21 4.18 2.93
CA THR A 34 0.74 5.23 2.56
C THR A 34 0.15 6.59 2.89
N HIS A 35 0.73 7.25 3.88
CA HIS A 35 0.32 8.59 4.29
C HIS A 35 0.93 9.62 3.33
N LEU A 36 0.37 9.68 2.13
CA LEU A 36 0.73 10.67 1.13
C LEU A 36 0.32 12.07 1.59
N SER A 37 1.16 13.06 1.29
CA SER A 37 0.85 14.45 1.52
C SER A 37 -0.42 14.85 0.76
N LYS A 38 -1.25 15.69 1.39
CA LYS A 38 -2.42 16.28 0.71
C LYS A 38 -2.03 17.24 -0.40
N GLU A 39 -0.85 17.84 -0.28
CA GLU A 39 -0.27 18.75 -1.26
C GLU A 39 0.09 18.01 -2.57
N LEU A 40 -0.26 18.63 -3.69
CA LEU A 40 0.02 18.14 -5.04
C LEU A 40 1.12 19.02 -5.65
N LEU A 41 2.26 18.39 -5.96
CA LEU A 41 3.40 19.05 -6.58
C LEU A 41 3.40 18.83 -8.09
N GLY A 42 3.98 19.75 -8.86
CA GLY A 42 4.15 19.64 -10.30
C GLY A 42 3.03 20.26 -11.13
N HIS A 43 3.17 20.19 -12.47
CA HIS A 43 2.32 20.90 -13.43
C HIS A 43 1.98 20.02 -14.64
N GLY A 44 0.89 20.37 -15.34
CA GLY A 44 0.43 19.63 -16.52
C GLY A 44 0.11 18.17 -16.20
N GLY A 45 0.72 17.25 -16.96
CA GLY A 45 0.59 15.80 -16.77
C GLY A 45 1.49 15.20 -15.68
N PHE A 46 2.46 15.96 -15.16
CA PHE A 46 3.43 15.46 -14.17
C PHE A 46 3.10 16.03 -12.79
N LYS A 47 2.29 15.28 -12.04
CA LYS A 47 1.80 15.66 -10.71
C LYS A 47 2.12 14.56 -9.70
N TYR A 48 2.60 14.95 -8.52
CA TYR A 48 3.12 14.03 -7.51
C TYR A 48 2.59 14.39 -6.12
N ARG A 49 2.46 13.39 -5.25
CA ARG A 49 2.24 13.59 -3.81
C ARG A 49 3.44 13.04 -3.06
N VAL A 50 3.89 13.74 -2.03
CA VAL A 50 5.07 13.36 -1.24
C VAL A 50 4.70 12.30 -0.22
N HIS A 51 5.43 11.20 -0.19
CA HIS A 51 5.35 10.23 0.90
C HIS A 51 6.35 10.59 1.99
N LYS A 52 5.93 11.37 2.99
CA LYS A 52 6.85 11.89 4.02
C LYS A 52 7.41 10.81 4.95
N GLU A 53 6.67 9.72 5.13
CA GLU A 53 7.07 8.60 6.00
C GLU A 53 7.90 7.54 5.25
N TRP A 54 8.29 7.81 4.00
CA TRP A 54 9.06 6.84 3.21
C TRP A 54 10.52 6.92 3.63
N GLY A 55 11.12 5.77 3.93
CA GLY A 55 12.51 5.70 4.40
C GLY A 55 12.70 5.92 5.90
N ASN A 56 11.62 6.08 6.69
CA ASN A 56 11.70 5.99 8.16
C ASN A 56 11.69 4.52 8.58
N LEU A 57 12.86 3.88 8.48
CA LEU A 57 13.02 2.46 8.73
C LEU A 57 13.39 2.16 10.19
N ASP A 58 13.16 0.93 10.62
CA ASP A 58 13.56 0.47 11.96
C ASP A 58 15.10 0.34 12.03
N PRO A 59 15.80 1.15 12.83
CA PRO A 59 17.25 1.11 12.90
C PRO A 59 17.81 -0.20 13.47
N SER A 60 16.99 -1.00 14.18
CA SER A 60 17.39 -2.32 14.67
C SER A 60 17.42 -3.38 13.55
N VAL A 61 16.67 -3.14 12.47
CA VAL A 61 16.56 -4.03 11.30
C VAL A 61 17.40 -3.51 10.15
N THR A 62 17.42 -2.20 9.93
CA THR A 62 18.14 -1.52 8.85
C THR A 62 19.08 -0.45 9.44
N PRO A 63 20.20 -0.86 10.07
CA PRO A 63 21.18 0.08 10.59
C PRO A 63 21.91 0.80 9.45
N VAL A 64 22.33 2.04 9.71
CA VAL A 64 23.22 2.77 8.81
C VAL A 64 24.63 2.18 8.92
N ASN A 65 25.08 1.51 7.85
CA ASN A 65 26.40 0.89 7.80
C ASN A 65 27.43 1.78 7.06
N ASN A 66 26.98 2.52 6.05
CA ASN A 66 27.81 3.38 5.22
C ASN A 66 27.30 4.83 5.30
N CYS A 67 28.25 5.77 5.31
CA CYS A 67 27.96 7.19 5.32
C CYS A 67 28.97 7.89 4.41
N HIS A 68 28.45 8.62 3.41
CA HIS A 68 29.25 9.35 2.43
C HIS A 68 29.55 10.78 2.90
N GLU A 69 28.65 11.34 3.69
CA GLU A 69 28.78 12.69 4.24
C GLU A 69 28.05 12.80 5.56
N MET A 70 28.65 13.53 6.49
CA MET A 70 28.12 13.73 7.84
C MET A 70 28.40 15.14 8.32
N VAL A 71 27.37 15.83 8.81
CA VAL A 71 27.50 17.17 9.39
C VAL A 71 26.66 17.29 10.65
N ILE A 72 27.16 18.06 11.62
CA ILE A 72 26.40 18.44 12.82
C ILE A 72 25.97 19.90 12.64
N ASP A 73 24.67 20.16 12.76
CA ASP A 73 24.16 21.53 12.63
C ASP A 73 24.29 22.32 13.95
N ARG A 74 24.00 23.64 13.90
CA ARG A 74 24.05 24.52 15.09
C ARG A 74 23.10 24.08 16.21
N LYS A 75 22.08 23.27 15.91
CA LYS A 75 21.13 22.74 16.88
C LYS A 75 21.58 21.40 17.47
N GLY A 76 22.77 20.92 17.10
CA GLY A 76 23.33 19.65 17.57
C GLY A 76 22.72 18.41 16.90
N ARG A 77 22.04 18.56 15.76
CA ARG A 77 21.47 17.43 15.01
C ARG A 77 22.56 16.82 14.12
N LEU A 78 22.67 15.50 14.12
CA LEU A 78 23.52 14.77 13.18
C LEU A 78 22.74 14.54 11.88
N ILE A 79 23.30 14.99 10.77
CA ILE A 79 22.75 14.77 9.43
C ILE A 79 23.75 13.89 8.67
N MET A 80 23.26 12.81 8.08
CA MET A 80 24.06 11.83 7.34
C MET A 80 23.48 11.59 5.96
N ILE A 81 24.34 11.38 4.97
CA ILE A 81 23.99 10.91 3.63
C ILE A 81 24.50 9.48 3.50
N THR A 82 23.57 8.55 3.37
CA THR A 82 23.84 7.12 3.16
C THR A 82 23.71 6.78 1.67
N ASP A 83 24.08 5.56 1.30
CA ASP A 83 23.76 4.94 0.02
C ASP A 83 22.24 4.76 -0.21
#